data_AF-A0A846ZW18-F1
#
_entry.id   AF-A0A846ZW18-F1
#
_cell.length_a   1.000
_cell.length_b   1.000
_cell.length_c   1.000
_cell.angle_alpha   90.00
_cell.angle_beta   90.00
_cell.angle_gamma   90.00
#
_symmetry.space_group_name_H-M   'P 1'
#
loop_
_entity.id
_entity.type
_entity.pdbx_description
1 polymer ?
#
loop_
_entity_poly.entity_id
_entity_poly.type
_entity_poly.pdbx_seq_one_letter_code
_entity_poly.pdbx_strand_id
1 'polypeptide(L)' 'MVSQNSYDGIDKYAADLIRHKARQLVGKAGFTEDDRPDLEQELMIDLLQRMRHFNPAKAKKTTFMA' A
#
# COMPACT_ATOMS: atom_id res chain seq x y z
N MET A 1 -7.84 -2.80 -15.04
CA MET A 1 -7.82 -1.37 -14.70
C MET A 1 -6.42 -1.01 -14.21
N VAL A 2 -5.79 -0.05 -14.88
CA VAL A 2 -4.46 0.47 -14.52
C VAL A 2 -4.64 1.39 -13.31
N SER A 3 -3.87 1.19 -12.24
CA SER A 3 -3.84 2.15 -11.13
C SER A 3 -3.28 3.47 -11.66
N GLN A 4 -3.90 4.60 -11.28
CA GLN A 4 -3.42 5.93 -11.67
C GLN A 4 -2.08 6.29 -11.02
N ASN A 5 -1.69 5.59 -9.94
CA ASN A 5 -0.43 5.84 -9.24
C ASN A 5 0.71 5.04 -9.87
N SER A 6 1.68 5.74 -10.46
CA SER A 6 2.95 5.14 -10.87
C SER A 6 3.84 4.95 -9.65
N TYR A 7 4.07 3.70 -9.27
CA TYR A 7 4.96 3.32 -8.17
C TYR A 7 6.37 3.02 -8.67
N ASP A 8 6.83 3.74 -9.68
CA ASP A 8 8.15 3.55 -10.26
C ASP A 8 9.22 3.89 -9.23
N GLY A 9 10.18 2.99 -9.04
CA GLY A 9 11.21 3.11 -7.99
C GLY A 9 10.77 2.63 -6.59
N ILE A 10 9.51 2.24 -6.41
CA ILE A 10 9.03 1.56 -5.20
C ILE A 10 9.17 0.04 -5.38
N ASP A 11 9.39 -0.65 -4.25
CA ASP A 11 9.38 -2.10 -4.19
C ASP A 11 8.07 -2.68 -4.77
N LYS A 12 8.18 -3.55 -5.78
CA LYS A 12 7.01 -4.12 -6.47
C LYS A 12 6.07 -4.85 -5.50
N TYR A 13 6.61 -5.54 -4.49
CA TYR A 13 5.80 -6.22 -3.50
C TYR A 13 4.97 -5.24 -2.68
N ALA A 14 5.56 -4.11 -2.30
CA ALA A 14 4.84 -3.04 -1.60
C ALA A 14 3.72 -2.47 -2.47
N ALA A 15 4.01 -2.14 -3.74
CA ALA A 15 3.01 -1.62 -4.67
C ALA A 15 1.81 -2.58 -4.86
N ASP A 16 2.09 -3.87 -5.04
CA ASP A 16 1.03 -4.88 -5.22
C ASP A 16 0.22 -5.07 -3.93
N LEU A 17 0.88 -5.12 -2.76
CA LEU A 17 0.22 -5.19 -1.46
C LEU A 17 -0.75 -4.02 -1.25
N ILE A 18 -0.32 -2.79 -1.56
CA ILE A 18 -1.11 -1.58 -1.41
C ILE A 18 -2.33 -1.59 -2.33
N ARG A 19 -2.16 -1.95 -3.61
CA ARG A 19 -3.27 -2.11 -4.56
C ARG A 19 -4.30 -3.12 -4.07
N HIS A 20 -3.83 -4.25 -3.52
CA HIS A 20 -4.71 -5.26 -2.96
C HIS A 20 -5.48 -4.75 -1.73
N LYS A 21 -4.81 -4.07 -0.80
CA LYS A 21 -5.46 -3.51 0.40
C LYS A 21 -6.48 -2.42 0.05
N ALA A 22 -6.14 -1.49 -0.85
CA ALA A 22 -7.07 -0.44 -1.29
C ALA A 22 -8.33 -1.05 -1.92
N ARG A 23 -8.17 -2.05 -2.80
CA ARG A 23 -9.31 -2.76 -3.39
C ARG A 23 -10.18 -3.46 -2.35
N GLN A 24 -9.61 -3.95 -1.24
CA GLN A 24 -10.38 -4.55 -0.14
C GLN A 24 -11.15 -3.53 0.70
N LEU A 25 -10.81 -2.24 0.60
CA LEU A 25 -11.50 -1.15 1.30
C LEU A 25 -12.67 -0.59 0.49
N VAL A 26 -12.64 -0.71 -0.84
CA VAL A 26 -13.77 -0.35 -1.69
C VAL A 26 -15.04 -1.09 -1.25
N GLY A 27 -16.15 -0.37 -1.14
CA GLY A 27 -17.43 -0.86 -0.65
C GLY A 27 -17.54 -0.94 0.88
N LYS A 28 -16.49 -0.55 1.63
CA LYS A 28 -16.50 -0.47 3.09
C LYS A 28 -16.47 0.98 3.54
N ALA A 29 -17.12 1.27 4.67
CA ALA A 29 -17.10 2.60 5.29
C ALA A 29 -17.48 3.77 4.34
N GLY A 30 -18.25 3.49 3.28
CA GLY A 30 -18.63 4.49 2.28
C GLY A 30 -17.61 4.70 1.15
N PHE A 31 -16.46 4.03 1.15
CA PHE A 31 -15.50 4.08 0.06
C PHE A 31 -16.04 3.44 -1.21
N THR A 32 -15.76 4.08 -2.34
CA THR A 32 -16.17 3.68 -3.68
C THR A 32 -14.94 3.35 -4.53
N GLU A 33 -15.15 2.85 -5.76
CA GLU A 33 -14.04 2.62 -6.70
C GLU A 33 -13.32 3.93 -7.06
N ASP A 34 -14.01 5.07 -7.00
CA ASP A 34 -13.42 6.38 -7.30
C ASP A 34 -12.43 6.82 -6.21
N ASP A 35 -12.63 6.37 -4.96
CA ASP A 35 -11.71 6.63 -3.84
C ASP A 35 -10.47 5.72 -3.88
N ARG A 36 -10.48 4.68 -4.72
CA ARG A 36 -9.42 3.67 -4.72
C ARG A 36 -8.01 4.26 -4.98
N PRO A 37 -7.79 5.17 -5.94
CA PRO A 37 -6.47 5.77 -6.15
C PRO A 37 -5.98 6.53 -4.92
N ASP A 38 -6.88 7.22 -4.21
CA ASP A 38 -6.54 7.98 -3.00
C ASP A 38 -6.21 7.03 -1.83
N LEU A 39 -7.01 5.97 -1.66
CA LEU A 39 -6.71 4.92 -0.69
C LEU A 39 -5.37 4.24 -0.96
N GLU A 40 -5.03 3.98 -2.23
CA GLU A 40 -3.72 3.44 -2.59
C GLU A 40 -2.58 4.40 -2.18
N GLN A 41 -2.73 5.72 -2.38
CA GLN A 41 -1.71 6.69 -1.98
C GLN A 41 -1.55 6.79 -0.46
N GLU A 42 -2.66 6.92 0.28
CA GLU A 42 -2.65 7.03 1.74
C GLU A 42 -1.97 5.83 2.40
N LEU A 43 -2.31 4.61 1.94
CA LEU A 43 -1.68 3.39 2.42
C LEU A 43 -0.19 3.32 2.06
N MET A 44 0.22 3.84 0.89
CA MET A 44 1.63 3.88 0.49
C MET A 44 2.43 4.82 1.39
N ILE A 45 1.89 6.01 1.68
CA ILE A 45 2.53 6.98 2.58
C ILE A 45 2.74 6.39 3.97
N ASP A 46 1.69 5.78 4.53
CA ASP A 46 1.75 5.09 5.82
C ASP A 46 2.81 3.97 5.83
N LEU A 47 2.85 3.16 4.76
CA LEU A 47 3.86 2.10 4.62
C LEU A 47 5.28 2.67 4.59
N LEU A 48 5.53 3.70 3.78
CA LEU A 48 6.86 4.33 3.68
C LEU A 48 7.30 4.94 5.01
N GLN A 49 6.38 5.54 5.77
CA GLN A 49 6.68 6.06 7.10
C GLN A 49 7.07 4.95 8.07
N ARG A 50 6.31 3.83 8.11
CA ARG A 50 6.64 2.66 8.94
C ARG A 50 7.97 2.03 8.54
N MET A 51 8.25 1.95 7.24
CA MET A 51 9.47 1.37 6.69
C MET A 51 10.75 2.06 7.17
N ARG A 52 10.70 3.34 7.57
CA ARG A 52 11.83 4.04 8.21
C ARG A 52 12.27 3.42 9.53
N HIS A 53 11.39 2.65 10.17
CA HIS A 53 11.64 1.96 11.43
C HIS A 53 11.86 0.45 11.28
N PHE A 54 11.97 -0.04 10.03
CA PHE A 54 12.22 -1.45 9.77
C PHE A 54 13.56 -1.88 10.38
N ASN A 55 13.52 -2.95 11.17
CA ASN A 55 14.71 -3.57 11.74
C ASN A 55 14.84 -5.02 11.23
N PRO A 56 15.83 -5.32 10.37
CA PRO A 56 15.99 -6.66 9.79
C PRO A 56 16.34 -7.74 10.82
N ALA A 57 16.83 -7.39 12.01
CA ALA A 57 17.09 -8.36 13.08
C ALA A 57 15.79 -8.88 13.74
N LYS A 58 14.66 -8.19 13.56
CA LYS A 58 13.38 -8.55 14.17
C LYS A 58 12.44 -9.31 13.24
N ALA A 59 12.48 -9.03 11.94
CA ALA A 59 11.60 -9.64 10.96
C ALA A 59 12.13 -9.50 9.52
N LYS A 60 11.54 -10.28 8.61
CA LYS A 60 11.70 -10.09 7.17
C LYS A 60 10.93 -8.85 6.70
N LYS A 61 11.44 -8.18 5.68
CA LYS A 61 10.85 -6.96 5.09
C LYS A 61 9.38 -7.17 4.67
N THR A 62 9.08 -8.29 4.01
CA THR A 62 7.71 -8.62 3.57
C THR A 62 6.74 -8.82 4.73
N THR A 63 7.18 -9.45 5.82
CA THR A 63 6.39 -9.63 7.04
C THR A 63 6.14 -8.30 7.77
N PHE A 64 7.09 -7.37 7.72
CA PHE A 64 6.92 -6.04 8.29
C PHE A 64 5.96 -5.16 7.48
N MET A 65 5.86 -5.39 6.16
CA MET A 65 4.98 -4.66 5.26
C MET A 65 3.52 -5.14 5.30
N ALA A 66 3.29 -6.44 5.52
CA ALA A 66 1.97 -7.08 5.51
C ALA A 66 1.10 -6.68 6.69
#